data_AF-A0ABD2IJE8-F1
#
_entry.id   AF-A0ABD2IJE8-F1
#
_cell.length_a   1.000
_cell.length_b   1.000
_cell.length_c   1.000
_cell.angle_alpha   90.00
_cell.angle_beta   90.00
_cell.angle_gamma   90.00
#
_symmetry.space_group_name_H-M   'P 1'
#
loop_
_entity.id
_entity.type
_entity.pdbx_description
1 polymer ?
#
loop_
_entity_poly.entity_id
_entity_poly.type
_entity_poly.pdbx_seq_one_letter_code
_entity_poly.pdbx_strand_id
1 'polypeptide(L)'
;MSHPLWRRVTRIGSVFVLAGATGGAAYVGTHYVRHGILPELPQWTQQFVDRMPKNARSPNESASKQMDKRHRKSEFANVQRIAELEKQLAKQKGMEKQKIAQAVEEQRKLDESLSKMALEIERRRNREMTTTGATQTDHPVDSTHNESDEAKLDAQLKRAALAHAEHLEQVIRTQKQIHDMETQQIVQDAIAIERDKFGKQIENGLVKLTAIEKMLKGRATKDLENRRAKLYWTICHSLLTDALANGGTAQSQKTTHYKTQLLKQIAVLKKLTENDDAFAQSVCAHFPPDDAIGRGVPTEQGLVKRFDGVYKLARCTAQIGDEGGTLWRYITSWLQSLFTFELPYAYSANDRLDLNRYEPYELLARCRHFVQQRDLLNAVRVANLIRGQSAHIFSDWLKDAKFHLEVRLLVELLLAHSQASGIRTSY
;
A
#
# COMPACT_ATOMS: atom_id res chain seq x y z
N MET A 1 5.90 23.12 -21.22
CA MET A 1 7.17 23.20 -20.47
C MET A 1 7.40 21.86 -19.75
N SER A 2 8.00 20.88 -20.42
CA SER A 2 8.26 19.55 -19.85
C SER A 2 9.54 19.58 -19.02
N HIS A 3 9.40 19.45 -17.69
CA HIS A 3 10.47 19.64 -16.71
C HIS A 3 11.70 18.73 -16.92
N PRO A 4 12.94 19.23 -16.76
CA PRO A 4 14.19 18.45 -16.83
C PRO A 4 14.27 17.29 -15.81
N LEU A 5 13.37 17.27 -14.83
CA LEU A 5 13.28 16.28 -13.76
C LEU A 5 12.77 14.91 -14.25
N TRP A 6 11.86 14.87 -15.23
CA TRP A 6 11.29 13.62 -15.72
C TRP A 6 12.32 12.79 -16.52
N ARG A 7 13.24 13.46 -17.22
CA ARG A 7 14.39 12.82 -17.89
C ARG A 7 15.42 12.25 -16.92
N ARG A 8 15.55 12.84 -15.71
CA ARG A 8 16.43 12.29 -14.66
C ARG A 8 15.81 11.05 -14.01
N VAL A 9 14.50 11.08 -13.71
CA VAL A 9 13.79 9.92 -13.13
C VAL A 9 13.83 8.70 -14.05
N THR A 10 13.61 8.89 -15.35
CA THR A 10 13.66 7.80 -16.34
C THR A 10 15.07 7.23 -16.55
N ARG A 11 16.11 8.08 -16.54
CA ARG A 11 17.51 7.59 -16.54
C ARG A 11 17.81 6.77 -15.29
N ILE A 12 17.42 7.24 -14.11
CA ILE A 12 17.68 6.55 -12.84
C ILE A 12 16.95 5.19 -12.80
N GLY A 13 15.68 5.15 -13.22
CA GLY A 13 14.92 3.91 -13.34
C GLY A 13 15.57 2.89 -14.29
N SER A 14 16.09 3.34 -15.44
CA SER A 14 16.76 2.45 -16.40
C SER A 14 18.06 1.83 -15.88
N VAL A 15 18.80 2.54 -15.00
CA VAL A 15 20.03 2.02 -14.37
C VAL A 15 19.70 0.92 -13.36
N PHE A 16 18.64 1.08 -12.56
CA PHE A 16 18.19 0.07 -11.60
C PHE A 16 17.64 -1.20 -12.28
N VAL A 17 16.96 -1.05 -13.42
CA VAL A 17 16.49 -2.19 -14.22
C VAL A 17 17.65 -2.97 -14.84
N LEU A 18 18.68 -2.27 -15.36
CA LEU A 18 19.89 -2.91 -15.90
C LEU A 18 20.76 -3.58 -14.81
N ALA A 19 20.69 -3.11 -13.56
CA ALA A 19 21.35 -3.73 -12.41
C ALA A 19 20.58 -4.91 -11.80
N GLY A 20 19.44 -5.32 -12.37
CA GLY A 20 18.60 -6.42 -11.85
C GLY A 20 17.86 -6.10 -10.55
N ALA A 21 17.91 -4.84 -10.08
CA ALA A 21 17.29 -4.39 -8.85
C ALA A 21 15.89 -3.81 -9.14
N THR A 22 14.92 -4.71 -9.32
CA THR A 22 13.52 -4.38 -9.67
C THR A 22 12.80 -3.49 -8.66
N GLY A 23 13.32 -3.32 -7.43
CA GLY A 23 12.74 -2.45 -6.40
C GLY A 23 13.14 -0.97 -6.45
N GLY A 24 14.29 -0.62 -7.06
CA GLY A 24 14.85 0.73 -6.94
C GLY A 24 14.08 1.82 -7.70
N ALA A 25 13.49 1.47 -8.85
CA ALA A 25 12.68 2.41 -9.63
C ALA A 25 11.37 2.80 -8.91
N ALA A 26 10.78 1.85 -8.16
CA ALA A 26 9.60 2.09 -7.33
C ALA A 26 9.92 2.98 -6.13
N TYR A 27 11.09 2.81 -5.50
CA TYR A 27 11.56 3.63 -4.39
C TYR A 27 11.77 5.10 -4.79
N VAL A 28 12.42 5.36 -5.94
CA VAL A 28 12.66 6.74 -6.42
C VAL A 28 11.35 7.42 -6.85
N GLY A 29 10.44 6.67 -7.49
CA GLY A 29 9.13 7.19 -7.88
C GLY A 29 8.25 7.55 -6.69
N THR A 30 8.18 6.68 -5.68
CA THR A 30 7.37 6.92 -4.47
C THR A 30 7.94 8.02 -3.58
N HIS A 31 9.28 8.10 -3.44
CA HIS A 31 9.92 9.16 -2.66
C HIS A 31 9.72 10.55 -3.28
N TYR A 32 9.79 10.66 -4.61
CA TYR A 32 9.59 11.93 -5.32
C TYR A 32 8.16 12.44 -5.23
N VAL A 33 7.16 11.54 -5.38
CA VAL A 33 5.74 11.89 -5.21
C VAL A 33 5.44 12.36 -3.78
N ARG A 34 6.16 11.84 -2.78
CA ARG A 34 5.94 12.15 -1.37
C ARG A 34 6.67 13.38 -0.86
N HIS A 35 7.86 13.69 -1.38
CA HIS A 35 8.73 14.73 -0.83
C HIS A 35 9.15 15.82 -1.83
N GLY A 36 8.83 15.69 -3.12
CA GLY A 36 9.17 16.68 -4.16
C GLY A 36 10.67 16.83 -4.46
N ILE A 37 11.52 16.06 -3.79
CA ILE A 37 12.98 16.07 -3.90
C ILE A 37 13.46 14.66 -4.26
N LEU A 38 14.38 14.57 -5.22
CA LEU A 38 15.00 13.30 -5.61
C LEU A 38 15.95 12.84 -4.50
N PRO A 39 15.86 11.57 -4.03
CA PRO A 39 16.79 11.05 -3.04
C PRO A 39 18.20 10.94 -3.65
N GLU A 40 19.24 11.24 -2.85
CA GLU A 40 20.62 11.05 -3.28
C GLU A 40 20.90 9.57 -3.55
N LEU A 41 21.54 9.30 -4.69
CA LEU A 41 21.78 7.95 -5.16
C LEU A 41 22.85 7.26 -4.27
N PRO A 42 22.65 5.99 -3.87
CA PRO A 42 23.66 5.24 -3.14
C PRO A 42 24.98 5.13 -3.93
N GLN A 43 26.13 5.26 -3.25
CA GLN A 43 27.46 5.31 -3.88
C GLN A 43 27.76 4.14 -4.85
N TRP A 44 27.19 2.96 -4.62
CA TRP A 44 27.36 1.80 -5.50
C TRP A 44 26.77 2.02 -6.91
N THR A 45 25.75 2.88 -7.06
CA THR A 45 25.14 3.17 -8.35
C THR A 45 26.06 4.00 -9.26
N GLN A 46 26.86 4.90 -8.68
CA GLN A 46 27.87 5.66 -9.41
C GLN A 46 29.02 4.74 -9.85
N GLN A 47 29.50 3.87 -8.96
CA GLN A 47 30.49 2.85 -9.30
C GLN A 47 30.01 1.84 -10.35
N PHE A 48 28.71 1.53 -10.38
CA PHE A 48 28.11 0.63 -11.37
C PHE A 48 27.98 1.27 -12.75
N VAL A 49 27.63 2.56 -12.81
CA VAL A 49 27.53 3.32 -14.07
C VAL A 49 28.90 3.51 -14.73
N ASP A 50 29.96 3.69 -13.94
CA ASP A 50 31.33 3.84 -14.45
C ASP A 50 31.94 2.52 -14.94
N ARG A 51 31.43 1.36 -14.51
CA ARG A 51 31.89 0.03 -14.93
C ARG A 51 31.17 -0.53 -16.17
N MET A 52 30.18 0.16 -16.72
CA MET A 52 29.39 -0.34 -17.86
C MET A 52 30.04 -0.05 -19.23
N PRO A 53 30.12 -1.04 -20.14
CA PRO A 53 30.64 -0.83 -21.49
C PRO A 53 29.73 0.09 -22.30
N LYS A 54 30.33 1.04 -23.04
CA LYS A 54 29.66 2.15 -23.78
C LYS A 54 28.60 1.68 -24.80
N ASN A 55 28.59 0.39 -25.12
CA ASN A 55 27.86 -0.26 -26.19
C ASN A 55 26.43 -0.67 -25.75
N ALA A 56 26.16 -0.75 -24.44
CA ALA A 56 24.86 -1.17 -23.90
C ALA A 56 23.80 -0.05 -23.82
N ARG A 57 24.08 1.14 -24.38
CA ARG A 57 23.25 2.35 -24.22
C ARG A 57 22.19 2.58 -25.30
N SER A 58 22.06 1.71 -26.31
CA SER A 58 21.44 2.12 -27.58
C SER A 58 20.63 1.02 -28.29
N PRO A 59 19.42 0.70 -27.80
CA PRO A 59 18.33 0.47 -28.76
C PRO A 59 17.08 1.33 -28.49
N ASN A 60 16.88 1.79 -27.25
CA ASN A 60 15.62 2.43 -26.81
C ASN A 60 15.65 3.97 -26.88
N GLU A 61 16.84 4.57 -26.97
CA GLU A 61 16.99 6.03 -27.06
C GLU A 61 16.62 6.57 -28.46
N SER A 62 16.83 5.77 -29.51
CA SER A 62 16.44 6.09 -30.90
C SER A 62 14.93 6.09 -31.07
N ALA A 63 14.22 5.08 -30.55
CA ALA A 63 12.76 4.98 -30.60
C ALA A 63 12.07 6.09 -29.78
N SER A 64 12.57 6.36 -28.57
CA SER A 64 12.09 7.48 -27.73
C SER A 64 12.34 8.84 -28.39
N LYS A 65 13.53 9.07 -28.98
CA LYS A 65 13.81 10.30 -29.76
C LYS A 65 12.95 10.42 -31.02
N GLN A 66 12.56 9.30 -31.64
CA GLN A 66 11.67 9.30 -32.81
C GLN A 66 10.22 9.63 -32.44
N MET A 67 9.72 9.08 -31.31
CA MET A 67 8.41 9.43 -30.77
C MET A 67 8.35 10.89 -30.31
N ASP A 68 9.37 11.41 -29.62
CA ASP A 68 9.46 12.81 -29.20
C ASP A 68 9.49 13.75 -30.43
N LYS A 69 10.20 13.37 -31.50
CA LYS A 69 10.20 14.12 -32.77
C LYS A 69 8.84 14.09 -33.47
N ARG A 70 8.14 12.96 -33.46
CA ARG A 70 6.77 12.84 -34.02
C ARG A 70 5.78 13.68 -33.22
N HIS A 71 5.84 13.64 -31.89
CA HIS A 71 4.98 14.43 -31.00
C HIS A 71 5.19 15.94 -31.20
N ARG A 72 6.46 16.39 -31.27
CA ARG A 72 6.79 17.78 -31.59
C ARG A 72 6.33 18.19 -32.99
N LYS A 73 6.43 17.28 -33.98
CA LYS A 73 5.95 17.53 -35.34
C LYS A 73 4.42 17.63 -35.40
N SER A 74 3.69 16.81 -34.62
CA SER A 74 2.23 16.92 -34.52
C SER A 74 1.78 18.16 -33.75
N GLU A 75 2.49 18.53 -32.68
CA GLU A 75 2.24 19.79 -31.96
C GLU A 75 2.45 20.99 -32.88
N PHE A 76 3.57 21.03 -33.62
CA PHE A 76 3.83 22.09 -34.59
C PHE A 76 2.78 22.15 -35.70
N ALA A 77 2.35 21.00 -36.23
CA ALA A 77 1.29 20.92 -37.23
C ALA A 77 -0.08 21.39 -36.67
N ASN A 78 -0.37 21.11 -35.40
CA ASN A 78 -1.59 21.58 -34.74
C ASN A 78 -1.54 23.09 -34.48
N VAL A 79 -0.39 23.64 -34.05
CA VAL A 79 -0.20 25.09 -33.90
C VAL A 79 -0.36 25.81 -35.24
N GLN A 80 0.17 25.25 -36.33
CA GLN A 80 -0.03 25.81 -37.67
C GLN A 80 -1.50 25.77 -38.11
N ARG A 81 -2.24 24.70 -37.81
CA ARG A 81 -3.68 24.61 -38.08
C ARG A 81 -4.48 25.62 -37.27
N ILE A 82 -4.14 25.81 -36.00
CA ILE A 82 -4.78 26.81 -35.13
C ILE A 82 -4.54 28.21 -35.71
N ALA A 83 -3.30 28.54 -36.10
CA ALA A 83 -2.99 29.83 -36.70
C ALA A 83 -3.72 30.07 -38.04
N GLU A 84 -3.89 29.03 -38.88
CA GLU A 84 -4.66 29.13 -40.12
C GLU A 84 -6.16 29.30 -39.84
N LEU A 85 -6.71 28.59 -38.86
CA LEU A 85 -8.11 28.76 -38.43
C LEU A 85 -8.37 30.14 -37.83
N GLU A 86 -7.43 30.68 -37.04
CA GLU A 86 -7.50 32.05 -36.53
C GLU A 86 -7.48 33.08 -37.67
N LYS A 87 -6.65 32.86 -38.69
CA LYS A 87 -6.60 33.70 -39.89
C LYS A 87 -7.89 33.62 -40.70
N GLN A 88 -8.50 32.44 -40.82
CA GLN A 88 -9.79 32.26 -41.48
C GLN A 88 -10.92 32.94 -40.71
N LEU A 89 -10.95 32.81 -39.38
CA LEU A 89 -11.90 33.51 -38.52
C LEU A 89 -11.74 35.04 -38.61
N ALA A 90 -10.51 35.54 -38.63
CA ALA A 90 -10.25 36.97 -38.78
C ALA A 90 -10.73 37.48 -40.16
N LYS A 91 -10.51 36.71 -41.23
CA LYS A 91 -11.03 37.02 -42.57
C LYS A 91 -12.56 37.01 -42.62
N GLN A 92 -13.21 36.00 -42.04
CA GLN A 92 -14.67 35.92 -41.99
C GLN A 92 -15.26 37.09 -41.22
N LYS A 93 -14.73 37.40 -40.02
CA LYS A 93 -15.13 38.58 -39.25
C LYS A 93 -14.91 39.89 -40.00
N GLY A 94 -13.84 40.00 -40.78
CA GLY A 94 -13.58 41.14 -41.66
C GLY A 94 -14.62 41.30 -42.76
N MET A 95 -14.95 40.20 -43.45
CA MET A 95 -15.98 40.17 -44.49
C MET A 95 -17.38 40.49 -43.93
N GLU A 96 -17.72 39.98 -42.76
CA GLU A 96 -18.98 40.28 -42.08
C GLU A 96 -19.08 41.75 -41.67
N LYS A 97 -18.02 42.31 -41.07
CA LYS A 97 -17.97 43.75 -40.76
C LYS A 97 -18.12 44.61 -42.01
N GLN A 98 -17.51 44.21 -43.12
CA GLN A 98 -17.61 44.92 -44.39
C GLN A 98 -19.02 44.84 -44.98
N LYS A 99 -19.68 43.67 -44.92
CA LYS A 99 -21.09 43.51 -45.32
C LYS A 99 -22.02 44.35 -44.46
N ILE A 100 -21.81 44.39 -43.14
CA ILE A 100 -22.58 45.22 -42.21
C ILE A 100 -22.35 46.70 -42.54
N ALA A 101 -21.10 47.13 -42.76
CA ALA A 101 -20.80 48.52 -43.13
C ALA A 101 -21.42 48.91 -44.48
N GLN A 102 -21.43 48.00 -45.46
CA GLN A 102 -22.10 48.21 -46.74
C GLN A 102 -23.61 48.30 -46.59
N ALA A 103 -24.23 47.39 -45.82
CA ALA A 103 -25.67 47.42 -45.54
C ALA A 103 -26.08 48.70 -44.79
N VAL A 104 -25.26 49.15 -43.84
CA VAL A 104 -25.48 50.42 -43.11
C VAL A 104 -25.31 51.63 -44.03
N GLU A 105 -24.34 51.63 -44.94
CA GLU A 105 -24.17 52.73 -45.90
C GLU A 105 -25.27 52.73 -46.97
N GLU A 106 -25.74 51.57 -47.42
CA GLU A 106 -26.91 51.44 -48.27
C GLU A 106 -28.16 51.95 -47.56
N GLN A 107 -28.36 51.57 -46.29
CA GLN A 107 -29.46 52.09 -45.47
C GLN A 107 -29.34 53.62 -45.30
N ARG A 108 -28.14 54.15 -45.03
CA ARG A 108 -27.90 55.59 -44.91
C ARG A 108 -28.19 56.33 -46.22
N LYS A 109 -27.81 55.75 -47.36
CA LYS A 109 -28.11 56.31 -48.69
C LYS A 109 -29.59 56.26 -49.01
N LEU A 110 -30.28 55.18 -48.62
CA LEU A 110 -31.73 55.08 -48.73
C LEU A 110 -32.39 56.16 -47.87
N ASP A 111 -31.98 56.32 -46.61
CA ASP A 111 -32.49 57.37 -45.70
C ASP A 111 -32.16 58.78 -46.22
N GLU A 112 -30.97 58.99 -46.80
CA GLU A 112 -30.59 60.26 -47.44
C GLU A 112 -31.41 60.51 -48.71
N SER A 113 -31.74 59.47 -49.48
CA SER A 113 -32.61 59.59 -50.66
C SER A 113 -34.06 59.86 -50.27
N LEU A 114 -34.55 59.23 -49.20
CA LEU A 114 -35.89 59.44 -48.65
C LEU A 114 -36.02 60.84 -48.05
N SER A 115 -35.01 61.31 -47.31
CA SER A 115 -34.98 62.68 -46.79
C SER A 115 -34.84 63.72 -47.90
N LYS A 116 -34.04 63.47 -48.95
CA LYS A 116 -34.00 64.33 -50.15
C LYS A 116 -35.34 64.35 -50.87
N MET A 117 -35.99 63.19 -51.04
CA MET A 117 -37.32 63.09 -51.64
C MET A 117 -38.36 63.84 -50.80
N ALA A 118 -38.33 63.71 -49.47
CA ALA A 118 -39.20 64.45 -48.56
C ALA A 118 -38.95 65.97 -48.63
N LEU A 119 -37.68 66.41 -48.63
CA LEU A 119 -37.30 67.81 -48.81
C LEU A 119 -37.65 68.35 -50.20
N GLU A 120 -37.61 67.51 -51.23
CA GLU A 120 -37.99 67.88 -52.59
C GLU A 120 -39.50 68.00 -52.72
N ILE A 121 -40.27 67.12 -52.07
CA ILE A 121 -41.72 67.25 -51.91
C ILE A 121 -42.05 68.52 -51.12
N GLU A 122 -41.33 68.82 -50.04
CA GLU A 122 -41.52 70.02 -49.23
C GLU A 122 -41.13 71.30 -49.99
N ARG A 123 -40.03 71.27 -50.76
CA ARG A 123 -39.62 72.36 -51.66
C ARG A 123 -40.59 72.54 -52.82
N ARG A 124 -41.14 71.46 -53.35
CA ARG A 124 -42.17 71.49 -54.39
C ARG A 124 -43.45 72.10 -53.83
N ARG A 125 -43.86 71.71 -52.61
CA ARG A 125 -44.97 72.33 -51.87
C ARG A 125 -44.71 73.81 -51.58
N ASN A 126 -43.50 74.20 -51.16
CA ASN A 126 -43.14 75.61 -50.95
C ASN A 126 -43.09 76.40 -52.26
N ARG A 127 -42.58 75.82 -53.34
CA ARG A 127 -42.59 76.43 -54.67
C ARG A 127 -44.02 76.63 -55.13
N GLU A 128 -44.85 75.59 -55.07
CA GLU A 128 -46.28 75.62 -55.36
C GLU A 128 -46.97 76.71 -54.52
N MET A 129 -46.75 76.77 -53.20
CA MET A 129 -47.23 77.83 -52.29
C MET A 129 -46.72 79.25 -52.67
N THR A 130 -45.48 79.40 -53.15
CA THR A 130 -44.96 80.71 -53.60
C THR A 130 -45.47 81.12 -54.99
N THR A 131 -45.74 80.17 -55.89
CA THR A 131 -46.38 80.44 -57.19
C THR A 131 -47.88 80.67 -57.06
N THR A 132 -48.57 79.97 -56.15
CA THR A 132 -50.00 80.22 -55.84
C THR A 132 -50.19 81.43 -54.93
N GLY A 133 -49.17 81.82 -54.15
CA GLY A 133 -49.18 83.06 -53.37
C GLY A 133 -48.93 84.35 -54.18
N ALA A 134 -48.30 84.25 -55.36
CA ALA A 134 -47.97 85.41 -56.21
C ALA A 134 -48.96 85.64 -57.37
N THR A 135 -49.79 84.66 -57.71
CA THR A 135 -50.88 84.81 -58.69
C THR A 135 -52.12 84.11 -58.16
N GLN A 136 -53.19 84.89 -57.97
CA GLN A 136 -54.56 84.51 -57.56
C GLN A 136 -54.92 84.87 -56.11
N THR A 137 -55.17 86.17 -55.89
CA THR A 137 -56.40 86.58 -55.22
C THR A 137 -57.62 85.99 -55.95
N ASP A 138 -58.59 85.51 -55.17
CA ASP A 138 -59.94 85.14 -55.57
C ASP A 138 -60.12 83.92 -56.48
N HIS A 139 -59.97 82.71 -55.92
CA HIS A 139 -60.88 81.59 -56.19
C HIS A 139 -60.93 80.65 -54.97
N PRO A 140 -62.11 80.19 -54.50
CA PRO A 140 -62.20 79.21 -53.44
C PRO A 140 -61.78 77.85 -54.02
N VAL A 141 -60.48 77.55 -53.89
CA VAL A 141 -59.92 76.25 -54.25
C VAL A 141 -60.37 75.24 -53.20
N ASP A 142 -61.43 74.53 -53.57
CA ASP A 142 -61.85 73.21 -53.15
C ASP A 142 -61.26 72.69 -51.83
N SER A 143 -61.82 73.16 -50.71
CA SER A 143 -61.57 72.63 -49.37
C SER A 143 -61.85 71.13 -49.27
N THR A 144 -62.69 70.59 -50.16
CA THR A 144 -63.05 69.17 -50.17
C THR A 144 -61.92 68.26 -50.68
N HIS A 145 -61.10 68.74 -51.63
CA HIS A 145 -59.97 67.95 -52.13
C HIS A 145 -58.82 67.88 -51.10
N ASN A 146 -58.49 69.02 -50.48
CA ASN A 146 -57.46 69.11 -49.42
C ASN A 146 -57.87 68.32 -48.17
N GLU A 147 -59.11 68.43 -47.70
CA GLU A 147 -59.60 67.60 -46.58
C GLU A 147 -59.59 66.11 -46.94
N SER A 148 -59.92 65.74 -48.19
CA SER A 148 -59.87 64.34 -48.62
C SER A 148 -58.45 63.79 -48.69
N ASP A 149 -57.47 64.61 -49.07
CA ASP A 149 -56.06 64.23 -49.17
C ASP A 149 -55.37 64.23 -47.80
N GLU A 150 -55.71 65.17 -46.92
CA GLU A 150 -55.30 65.15 -45.51
C GLU A 150 -55.88 63.95 -44.77
N ALA A 151 -57.17 63.62 -44.99
CA ALA A 151 -57.78 62.43 -44.41
C ALA A 151 -57.16 61.13 -44.94
N LYS A 152 -56.79 61.07 -46.23
CA LYS A 152 -56.05 59.94 -46.82
C LYS A 152 -54.64 59.83 -46.23
N LEU A 153 -53.96 60.95 -46.03
CA LEU A 153 -52.62 61.01 -45.45
C LEU A 153 -52.63 60.59 -43.98
N ASP A 154 -53.58 61.08 -43.19
CA ASP A 154 -53.80 60.65 -41.81
C ASP A 154 -54.13 59.16 -41.72
N ALA A 155 -54.94 58.65 -42.64
CA ALA A 155 -55.24 57.22 -42.70
C ALA A 155 -54.01 56.38 -43.04
N GLN A 156 -53.12 56.88 -43.91
CA GLN A 156 -51.85 56.24 -44.24
C GLN A 156 -50.87 56.29 -43.07
N LEU A 157 -50.75 57.44 -42.38
CA LEU A 157 -49.92 57.59 -41.18
C LEU A 157 -50.42 56.70 -40.04
N LYS A 158 -51.74 56.59 -39.84
CA LYS A 158 -52.31 55.68 -38.85
C LYS A 158 -52.04 54.22 -39.20
N ARG A 159 -52.18 53.82 -40.46
CA ARG A 159 -51.83 52.45 -40.90
C ARG A 159 -50.34 52.18 -40.76
N ALA A 160 -49.48 53.13 -41.10
CA ALA A 160 -48.04 53.02 -40.92
C ALA A 160 -47.68 52.92 -39.43
N ALA A 161 -48.25 53.78 -38.58
CA ALA A 161 -48.05 53.74 -37.13
C ALA A 161 -48.52 52.43 -36.50
N LEU A 162 -49.67 51.89 -36.94
CA LEU A 162 -50.19 50.60 -36.50
C LEU A 162 -49.29 49.43 -36.96
N ALA A 163 -48.84 49.45 -38.22
CA ALA A 163 -47.91 48.44 -38.73
C ALA A 163 -46.56 48.48 -38.00
N HIS A 164 -46.06 49.68 -37.68
CA HIS A 164 -44.85 49.86 -36.87
C HIS A 164 -45.05 49.39 -35.42
N ALA A 165 -46.20 49.68 -34.81
CA ALA A 165 -46.53 49.21 -33.47
C ALA A 165 -46.62 47.67 -33.41
N GLU A 166 -47.27 47.05 -34.39
CA GLU A 166 -47.37 45.60 -34.51
C GLU A 166 -45.98 44.97 -34.74
N HIS A 167 -45.15 45.56 -35.61
CA HIS A 167 -43.80 45.09 -35.84
C HIS A 167 -42.91 45.20 -34.59
N LEU A 168 -42.97 46.33 -33.86
CA LEU A 168 -42.26 46.50 -32.60
C LEU A 168 -42.70 45.47 -31.56
N GLU A 169 -43.99 45.18 -31.46
CA GLU A 169 -44.49 44.16 -30.57
C GLU A 169 -43.95 42.76 -30.94
N GLN A 170 -43.93 42.41 -32.23
CA GLN A 170 -43.35 41.16 -32.70
C GLN A 170 -41.84 41.07 -32.39
N VAL A 171 -41.09 42.16 -32.58
CA VAL A 171 -39.66 42.23 -32.24
C VAL A 171 -39.45 42.07 -30.73
N ILE A 172 -40.26 42.72 -29.89
CA ILE A 172 -40.17 42.57 -28.42
C ILE A 172 -40.49 41.14 -28.00
N ARG A 173 -41.53 40.53 -28.59
CA ARG A 173 -41.90 39.13 -28.30
C ARG A 173 -40.80 38.17 -28.68
N THR A 174 -40.23 38.29 -29.87
CA THR A 174 -39.12 37.44 -30.34
C THR A 174 -37.87 37.65 -29.51
N GLN A 175 -37.51 38.90 -29.17
CA GLN A 175 -36.38 39.19 -28.29
C GLN A 175 -36.56 38.59 -26.90
N LYS A 176 -37.76 38.66 -26.33
CA LYS A 176 -38.07 38.04 -25.04
C LYS A 176 -37.94 36.52 -25.12
N GLN A 177 -38.47 35.90 -26.17
CA GLN A 177 -38.34 34.45 -26.37
C GLN A 177 -36.88 34.01 -26.51
N ILE A 178 -36.07 34.75 -27.26
CA ILE A 178 -34.63 34.48 -27.39
C ILE A 178 -33.94 34.63 -26.04
N HIS A 179 -34.19 35.72 -25.32
CA HIS A 179 -33.62 35.95 -23.99
C HIS A 179 -34.01 34.86 -22.99
N ASP A 180 -35.28 34.44 -22.99
CA ASP A 180 -35.77 33.37 -22.12
C ASP A 180 -35.09 32.04 -22.47
N MET A 181 -34.90 31.74 -23.75
CA MET A 181 -34.18 30.55 -24.22
C MET A 181 -32.69 30.60 -23.84
N GLU A 182 -32.02 31.73 -24.03
CA GLU A 182 -30.62 31.93 -23.64
C GLU A 182 -30.43 31.79 -22.13
N THR A 183 -31.32 32.41 -21.35
CA THR A 183 -31.29 32.31 -19.88
C THR A 183 -31.48 30.86 -19.44
N GLN A 184 -32.43 30.14 -20.05
CA GLN A 184 -32.63 28.72 -19.78
C GLN A 184 -31.39 27.90 -20.13
N GLN A 185 -30.74 28.16 -21.28
CA GLN A 185 -29.51 27.47 -21.67
C GLN A 185 -28.38 27.72 -20.67
N ILE A 186 -28.14 28.98 -20.28
CA ILE A 186 -27.11 29.34 -19.30
C ILE A 186 -27.36 28.64 -17.96
N VAL A 187 -28.62 28.58 -17.50
CA VAL A 187 -28.99 27.89 -16.27
C VAL A 187 -28.76 26.38 -16.39
N GLN A 188 -29.15 25.76 -17.51
CA GLN A 188 -28.92 24.33 -17.74
C GLN A 188 -27.43 23.99 -17.81
N ASP A 189 -26.62 24.83 -18.47
CA ASP A 189 -25.17 24.67 -18.55
C ASP A 189 -24.52 24.81 -17.17
N ALA A 190 -24.94 25.80 -16.38
CA ALA A 190 -24.47 25.96 -15.00
C ALA A 190 -24.83 24.75 -14.13
N ILE A 191 -26.06 24.23 -14.24
CA ILE A 191 -26.49 23.02 -13.53
C ILE A 191 -25.67 21.80 -13.97
N ALA A 192 -25.40 21.65 -15.27
CA ALA A 192 -24.61 20.54 -15.80
C ALA A 192 -23.17 20.57 -15.27
N ILE A 193 -22.54 21.75 -15.23
CA ILE A 193 -21.20 21.95 -14.66
C ILE A 193 -21.18 21.60 -13.18
N GLU A 194 -22.16 22.07 -12.39
CA GLU A 194 -22.23 21.74 -10.96
C GLU A 194 -22.47 20.23 -10.75
N ARG A 195 -23.36 19.59 -11.52
CA ARG A 195 -23.57 18.14 -11.47
C ARG A 195 -22.31 17.35 -11.79
N ASP A 196 -21.52 17.76 -12.78
CA ASP A 196 -20.24 17.10 -13.10
C ASP A 196 -19.22 17.25 -11.96
N LYS A 197 -19.13 18.45 -11.35
CA LYS A 197 -18.28 18.67 -10.17
C LYS A 197 -18.70 17.78 -9.01
N PHE A 198 -20.00 17.74 -8.68
CA PHE A 198 -20.52 16.89 -7.62
C PHE A 198 -20.33 15.40 -7.93
N GLY A 199 -20.54 14.99 -9.19
CA GLY A 199 -20.30 13.63 -9.66
C GLY A 199 -18.86 13.19 -9.42
N LYS A 200 -17.89 14.04 -9.78
CA LYS A 200 -16.45 13.79 -9.53
C LYS A 200 -16.12 13.73 -8.04
N GLN A 201 -16.74 14.57 -7.20
CA GLN A 201 -16.53 14.50 -5.75
C GLN A 201 -17.07 13.20 -5.15
N ILE A 202 -18.25 12.76 -5.60
CA ILE A 202 -18.86 11.48 -5.18
C ILE A 202 -18.00 10.31 -5.64
N GLU A 203 -17.55 10.30 -6.89
CA GLU A 203 -16.66 9.26 -7.43
C GLU A 203 -15.36 9.18 -6.62
N ASN A 204 -14.71 10.32 -6.36
CA ASN A 204 -13.52 10.38 -5.52
C ASN A 204 -13.81 9.88 -4.08
N GLY A 205 -15.00 10.18 -3.54
CA GLY A 205 -15.47 9.67 -2.26
C GLY A 205 -15.63 8.15 -2.27
N LEU A 206 -16.26 7.60 -3.32
CA LEU A 206 -16.46 6.16 -3.50
C LEU A 206 -15.13 5.42 -3.68
N VAL A 207 -14.19 5.95 -4.45
CA VAL A 207 -12.85 5.37 -4.60
C VAL A 207 -12.11 5.34 -3.25
N LYS A 208 -12.22 6.40 -2.45
CA LYS A 208 -11.64 6.43 -1.09
C LYS A 208 -12.33 5.43 -0.16
N LEU A 209 -13.66 5.35 -0.19
CA LEU A 209 -14.42 4.42 0.65
C LEU A 209 -14.12 2.96 0.30
N THR A 210 -14.09 2.61 -0.98
CA THR A 210 -13.72 1.25 -1.44
C THR A 210 -12.27 0.92 -1.09
N ALA A 211 -11.35 1.89 -1.16
CA ALA A 211 -9.98 1.71 -0.70
C ALA A 211 -9.92 1.48 0.82
N ILE A 212 -10.66 2.25 1.62
CA ILE A 212 -10.77 2.07 3.07
C ILE A 212 -11.38 0.70 3.39
N GLU A 213 -12.44 0.29 2.70
CA GLU A 213 -13.07 -1.01 2.88
C GLU A 213 -12.08 -2.15 2.59
N LYS A 214 -11.33 -2.05 1.49
CA LYS A 214 -10.29 -3.03 1.15
C LYS A 214 -9.18 -3.08 2.21
N MET A 215 -8.71 -1.92 2.67
CA MET A 215 -7.71 -1.83 3.74
C MET A 215 -8.25 -2.39 5.06
N LEU A 216 -9.52 -2.13 5.38
CA LEU A 216 -10.17 -2.60 6.60
C LEU A 216 -10.35 -4.12 6.59
N LYS A 217 -10.84 -4.68 5.47
CA LYS A 217 -10.94 -6.15 5.29
C LYS A 217 -9.56 -6.80 5.41
N GLY A 218 -8.53 -6.24 4.77
CA GLY A 218 -7.15 -6.75 4.89
C GLY A 218 -6.55 -6.60 6.30
N ARG A 219 -6.95 -5.56 7.05
CA ARG A 219 -6.52 -5.39 8.44
C ARG A 219 -7.23 -6.36 9.38
N ALA A 220 -8.52 -6.61 9.17
CA ALA A 220 -9.29 -7.54 10.00
C ALA A 220 -8.72 -8.97 9.95
N THR A 221 -8.29 -9.43 8.77
CA THR A 221 -7.62 -10.73 8.64
C THR A 221 -6.27 -10.76 9.34
N LYS A 222 -5.43 -9.73 9.15
CA LYS A 222 -4.13 -9.59 9.84
C LYS A 222 -4.30 -9.53 11.37
N ASP A 223 -5.31 -8.83 11.87
CA ASP A 223 -5.58 -8.70 13.30
C ASP A 223 -6.03 -10.03 13.92
N LEU A 224 -6.79 -10.86 13.19
CA LEU A 224 -7.17 -12.21 13.63
C LEU A 224 -5.94 -13.12 13.77
N GLU A 225 -5.06 -13.14 12.76
CA GLU A 225 -3.82 -13.91 12.77
C GLU A 225 -2.88 -13.44 13.89
N ASN A 226 -2.77 -12.13 14.10
CA ASN A 226 -1.95 -11.55 15.17
C ASN A 226 -2.48 -11.93 16.57
N ARG A 227 -3.80 -11.95 16.77
CA ARG A 227 -4.39 -12.43 18.03
C ARG A 227 -4.02 -13.89 18.29
N ARG A 228 -4.07 -14.75 17.27
CA ARG A 228 -3.67 -16.17 17.40
C ARG A 228 -2.18 -16.31 17.73
N ALA A 229 -1.31 -15.59 17.01
CA ALA A 229 0.12 -15.56 17.29
C ALA A 229 0.42 -15.17 18.75
N LYS A 230 -0.29 -14.17 19.28
CA LYS A 230 -0.19 -13.78 20.69
C LYS A 230 -0.64 -14.87 21.65
N LEU A 231 -1.73 -15.58 21.33
CA LEU A 231 -2.20 -16.71 22.16
C LEU A 231 -1.15 -17.83 22.20
N TYR A 232 -0.57 -18.21 21.05
CA TYR A 232 0.54 -19.17 21.01
C TYR A 232 1.71 -18.71 21.85
N TRP A 233 2.12 -17.45 21.68
CA TRP A 233 3.23 -16.88 22.42
C TRP A 233 2.99 -16.96 23.94
N THR A 234 1.83 -16.51 24.42
CA THR A 234 1.50 -16.55 25.86
C THR A 234 1.49 -17.96 26.40
N ILE A 235 0.87 -18.92 25.68
CA ILE A 235 0.81 -20.30 26.15
C ILE A 235 2.20 -20.94 26.14
N CYS A 236 2.96 -20.82 25.05
CA CYS A 236 4.31 -21.38 24.94
C CYS A 236 5.27 -20.74 25.95
N HIS A 237 5.17 -19.43 26.17
CA HIS A 237 5.95 -18.72 27.16
C HIS A 237 5.63 -19.23 28.58
N SER A 238 4.34 -19.33 28.94
CA SER A 238 3.93 -19.87 30.25
C SER A 238 4.39 -21.32 30.45
N LEU A 239 4.39 -22.13 29.40
CA LEU A 239 4.85 -23.52 29.44
C LEU A 239 6.38 -23.59 29.65
N LEU A 240 7.13 -22.71 28.98
CA LEU A 240 8.59 -22.65 29.12
C LEU A 240 9.02 -22.14 30.50
N THR A 241 8.44 -21.04 30.97
CA THR A 241 8.82 -20.40 32.25
C THR A 241 8.29 -21.16 33.45
N ASP A 242 6.99 -21.48 33.46
CA ASP A 242 6.32 -21.96 34.67
C ASP A 242 6.39 -23.48 34.78
N ALA A 243 6.22 -24.18 33.64
CA ALA A 243 6.22 -25.64 33.66
C ALA A 243 7.63 -26.24 33.52
N LEU A 244 8.40 -25.84 32.51
CA LEU A 244 9.68 -26.47 32.20
C LEU A 244 10.83 -25.95 33.10
N ALA A 245 10.92 -24.63 33.33
CA ALA A 245 12.03 -24.01 34.06
C ALA A 245 11.80 -23.94 35.59
N ASN A 246 10.61 -23.49 36.02
CA ASN A 246 10.29 -23.24 37.42
C ASN A 246 9.41 -24.31 38.07
N GLY A 247 9.04 -25.37 37.34
CA GLY A 247 8.13 -26.39 37.82
C GLY A 247 8.58 -26.85 39.20
N GLY A 248 7.71 -26.58 40.18
CA GLY A 248 8.06 -26.36 41.58
C GLY A 248 8.93 -27.45 42.19
N THR A 249 9.44 -27.19 43.39
CA THR A 249 10.22 -28.12 44.22
C THR A 249 9.74 -29.58 44.03
N ALA A 250 10.61 -30.59 44.06
CA ALA A 250 10.29 -31.98 43.69
C ALA A 250 8.98 -32.58 44.30
N GLN A 251 8.47 -31.97 45.37
CA GLN A 251 7.14 -32.23 45.95
C GLN A 251 5.95 -31.73 45.08
N SER A 252 6.08 -30.58 44.43
CA SER A 252 5.11 -29.97 43.48
C SER A 252 4.99 -30.75 42.16
N GLN A 253 6.08 -31.37 41.68
CA GLN A 253 6.04 -32.26 40.52
C GLN A 253 5.18 -33.52 40.76
N LYS A 254 5.10 -33.99 42.02
CA LYS A 254 4.22 -35.09 42.42
C LYS A 254 2.75 -34.64 42.55
N THR A 255 2.51 -33.33 42.66
CA THR A 255 1.15 -32.79 42.79
C THR A 255 0.41 -32.95 41.46
N THR A 256 -0.74 -33.64 41.49
CA THR A 256 -1.70 -33.80 40.38
C THR A 256 -2.06 -32.48 39.70
N HIS A 257 -2.00 -31.37 40.44
CA HIS A 257 -2.25 -30.02 39.93
C HIS A 257 -1.26 -29.57 38.84
N TYR A 258 0.04 -29.86 38.99
CA TYR A 258 1.05 -29.49 37.99
C TYR A 258 0.84 -30.27 36.68
N LYS A 259 0.63 -31.58 36.79
CA LYS A 259 0.40 -32.47 35.63
C LYS A 259 -0.88 -32.08 34.88
N THR A 260 -1.94 -31.77 35.61
CA THR A 260 -3.22 -31.36 35.01
C THR A 260 -3.13 -30.00 34.33
N GLN A 261 -2.33 -29.05 34.85
CA GLN A 261 -2.13 -27.76 34.19
C GLN A 261 -1.34 -27.87 32.89
N LEU A 262 -0.27 -28.66 32.86
CA LEU A 262 0.53 -28.92 31.66
C LEU A 262 -0.31 -29.58 30.56
N LEU A 263 -1.08 -30.62 30.92
CA LEU A 263 -2.00 -31.29 29.99
C LEU A 263 -3.05 -30.33 29.43
N LYS A 264 -3.61 -29.45 30.27
CA LYS A 264 -4.57 -28.43 29.82
C LYS A 264 -3.94 -27.48 28.81
N GLN A 265 -2.73 -26.97 29.08
CA GLN A 265 -2.04 -26.04 28.16
C GLN A 265 -1.71 -26.70 26.82
N ILE A 266 -1.22 -27.94 26.82
CA ILE A 266 -0.92 -28.68 25.59
C ILE A 266 -2.21 -29.03 24.83
N ALA A 267 -3.30 -29.38 25.53
CA ALA A 267 -4.60 -29.60 24.89
C ALA A 267 -5.15 -28.32 24.25
N VAL A 268 -4.98 -27.16 24.89
CA VAL A 268 -5.35 -25.86 24.29
C VAL A 268 -4.51 -25.58 23.05
N LEU A 269 -3.19 -25.85 23.07
CA LEU A 269 -2.34 -25.70 21.90
C LEU A 269 -2.78 -26.61 20.73
N LYS A 270 -3.11 -27.88 21.01
CA LYS A 270 -3.62 -28.82 19.99
C LYS A 270 -4.93 -28.33 19.37
N LYS A 271 -5.84 -27.76 20.17
CA LYS A 271 -7.11 -27.18 19.66
C LYS A 271 -6.90 -25.93 18.82
N LEU A 272 -5.94 -25.09 19.18
CA LEU A 272 -5.62 -23.89 18.41
C LEU A 272 -4.99 -24.23 17.05
N THR A 273 -4.20 -25.31 16.99
CA THR A 273 -3.46 -25.72 15.79
C THR A 273 -4.29 -26.48 14.75
N GLU A 274 -5.46 -27.00 15.11
CA GLU A 274 -6.31 -27.81 14.23
C GLU A 274 -6.70 -27.09 12.92
N ASN A 275 -6.83 -25.76 12.95
CA ASN A 275 -7.24 -24.95 11.79
C ASN A 275 -6.12 -24.05 11.24
N ASP A 276 -4.87 -24.29 11.63
CA ASP A 276 -3.73 -23.39 11.34
C ASP A 276 -2.76 -23.96 10.28
N ASP A 277 -1.62 -23.25 10.10
CA ASP A 277 -0.55 -23.60 9.17
C ASP A 277 -0.07 -25.06 9.35
N ALA A 278 0.17 -25.75 8.23
CA ALA A 278 0.64 -27.14 8.19
C ALA A 278 1.91 -27.38 9.05
N PHE A 279 2.73 -26.33 9.21
CA PHE A 279 3.88 -26.36 10.11
C PHE A 279 3.47 -26.56 11.57
N ALA A 280 2.57 -25.74 12.11
CA ALA A 280 2.16 -25.83 13.50
C ALA A 280 1.48 -27.18 13.79
N GLN A 281 0.71 -27.70 12.83
CA GLN A 281 0.15 -29.04 12.89
C GLN A 281 1.23 -30.13 12.95
N SER A 282 2.26 -30.05 12.11
CA SER A 282 3.37 -31.01 12.12
C SER A 282 4.12 -31.02 13.46
N VAL A 283 4.37 -29.84 14.03
CA VAL A 283 5.04 -29.70 15.33
C VAL A 283 4.16 -30.29 16.44
N CYS A 284 2.85 -30.02 16.41
CA CYS A 284 1.89 -30.61 17.34
C CYS A 284 1.74 -32.14 17.21
N ALA A 285 1.91 -32.69 16.01
CA ALA A 285 1.89 -34.14 15.78
C ALA A 285 3.15 -34.84 16.34
N HIS A 286 4.28 -34.14 16.38
CA HIS A 286 5.52 -34.64 16.98
C HIS A 286 5.55 -34.53 18.52
N PHE A 287 4.54 -33.94 19.15
CA PHE A 287 4.47 -34.00 20.61
C PHE A 287 4.36 -35.44 21.09
N PRO A 288 5.04 -35.79 22.21
CA PRO A 288 4.92 -37.12 22.76
C PRO A 288 3.47 -37.51 23.09
N PRO A 289 3.13 -38.81 23.08
CA PRO A 289 1.78 -39.28 23.32
C PRO A 289 1.26 -38.81 24.68
N ASP A 290 -0.06 -38.61 24.78
CA ASP A 290 -0.70 -38.04 25.97
C ASP A 290 -0.43 -38.88 27.24
N ASP A 291 -0.17 -40.19 27.10
CA ASP A 291 0.28 -41.07 28.18
C ASP A 291 1.65 -40.67 28.76
N ALA A 292 2.59 -40.25 27.91
CA ALA A 292 3.90 -39.75 28.34
C ALA A 292 3.78 -38.40 29.04
N ILE A 293 2.87 -37.55 28.57
CA ILE A 293 2.57 -36.25 29.20
C ILE A 293 1.85 -36.46 30.55
N GLY A 294 0.96 -37.44 30.64
CA GLY A 294 0.24 -37.82 31.86
C GLY A 294 1.16 -38.35 32.97
N ARG A 295 2.26 -39.03 32.60
CA ARG A 295 3.34 -39.38 33.54
C ARG A 295 4.03 -38.14 34.13
N GLY A 296 4.02 -37.03 33.40
CA GLY A 296 4.53 -35.72 33.79
C GLY A 296 5.89 -35.45 33.15
N VAL A 297 6.06 -34.26 32.58
CA VAL A 297 7.34 -33.83 32.01
C VAL A 297 8.31 -33.49 33.16
N PRO A 298 9.51 -34.10 33.20
CA PRO A 298 10.50 -33.77 34.22
C PRO A 298 10.96 -32.33 34.04
N THR A 299 11.03 -31.56 35.14
CA THR A 299 11.49 -30.17 35.10
C THR A 299 13.00 -30.12 35.19
N GLU A 300 13.61 -29.04 34.69
CA GLU A 300 15.07 -28.85 34.68
C GLU A 300 15.65 -29.02 36.10
N GLN A 301 15.01 -28.39 37.09
CA GLN A 301 15.43 -28.48 38.49
C GLN A 301 15.29 -29.89 39.08
N GLY A 302 14.22 -30.60 38.71
CA GLY A 302 14.02 -31.99 39.14
C GLY A 302 15.10 -32.91 38.55
N LEU A 303 15.50 -32.65 37.31
CA LEU A 303 16.52 -33.39 36.61
C LEU A 303 17.92 -33.19 37.23
N VAL A 304 18.25 -31.94 37.61
CA VAL A 304 19.48 -31.59 38.33
C VAL A 304 19.52 -32.29 39.71
N LYS A 305 18.42 -32.22 40.48
CA LYS A 305 18.35 -32.86 41.80
C LYS A 305 18.49 -34.38 41.72
N ARG A 306 17.87 -35.01 40.72
CA ARG A 306 18.00 -36.45 40.50
C ARG A 306 19.40 -36.83 40.00
N PHE A 307 20.02 -35.95 39.22
CA PHE A 307 21.38 -36.16 38.71
C PHE A 307 22.38 -36.38 39.85
N ASP A 308 22.31 -35.64 40.96
CA ASP A 308 23.24 -35.82 42.09
C ASP A 308 23.21 -37.25 42.67
N GLY A 309 22.05 -37.89 42.70
CA GLY A 309 21.91 -39.28 43.13
C GLY A 309 22.48 -40.27 42.11
N VAL A 310 22.12 -40.08 40.84
CA VAL A 310 22.61 -40.89 39.71
C VAL A 310 24.13 -40.78 39.58
N TYR A 311 24.67 -39.58 39.78
CA TYR A 311 26.09 -39.28 39.73
C TYR A 311 26.87 -40.07 40.78
N LYS A 312 26.41 -40.08 42.04
CA LYS A 312 27.06 -40.84 43.11
C LYS A 312 27.13 -42.33 42.79
N LEU A 313 26.03 -42.90 42.30
CA LEU A 313 25.95 -44.32 41.93
C LEU A 313 26.82 -44.65 40.72
N ALA A 314 26.81 -43.79 39.71
CA ALA A 314 27.62 -43.96 38.51
C ALA A 314 29.11 -43.81 38.80
N ARG A 315 29.50 -42.92 39.71
CA ARG A 315 30.89 -42.74 40.15
C ARG A 315 31.41 -43.98 40.88
N CYS A 316 30.60 -44.63 41.71
CA CYS A 316 30.95 -45.89 42.37
C CYS A 316 31.14 -47.05 41.38
N THR A 317 30.54 -46.97 40.20
CA THR A 317 30.51 -48.05 39.18
C THR A 317 31.28 -47.69 37.91
N ALA A 318 32.01 -46.58 37.90
CA ALA A 318 32.62 -45.99 36.70
C ALA A 318 33.67 -46.89 36.02
N GLN A 319 34.36 -47.74 36.79
CA GLN A 319 35.43 -48.61 36.31
C GLN A 319 34.94 -50.02 35.88
N ILE A 320 33.63 -50.24 35.99
CA ILE A 320 33.00 -51.52 35.66
C ILE A 320 32.56 -51.45 34.20
N GLY A 321 33.15 -52.32 33.38
CA GLY A 321 32.82 -52.44 31.96
C GLY A 321 31.46 -53.10 31.72
N ASP A 322 31.11 -53.26 30.43
CA ASP A 322 29.80 -53.77 30.00
C ASP A 322 29.58 -55.26 30.36
N GLU A 323 30.65 -56.03 30.55
CA GLU A 323 30.60 -57.47 30.88
C GLU A 323 30.22 -57.75 32.35
N GLY A 324 29.94 -56.71 33.14
CA GLY A 324 29.78 -56.85 34.58
C GLY A 324 31.09 -57.24 35.26
N GLY A 325 31.09 -57.26 36.60
CA GLY A 325 32.28 -57.60 37.38
C GLY A 325 31.98 -58.56 38.51
N THR A 326 33.01 -59.20 39.04
CA THR A 326 32.92 -59.92 40.32
C THR A 326 32.62 -58.93 41.44
N LEU A 327 31.98 -59.37 42.54
CA LEU A 327 31.67 -58.54 43.71
C LEU A 327 32.89 -57.73 44.22
N TRP A 328 34.08 -58.35 44.21
CA TRP A 328 35.33 -57.68 44.56
C TRP A 328 35.65 -56.46 43.68
N ARG A 329 35.33 -56.51 42.38
CA ARG A 329 35.54 -55.39 41.45
C ARG A 329 34.59 -54.22 41.71
N TYR A 330 33.39 -54.49 42.22
CA TYR A 330 32.49 -53.43 42.71
C TYR A 330 33.07 -52.75 43.96
N ILE A 331 33.64 -53.52 44.90
CA ILE A 331 34.26 -53.00 46.11
C ILE A 331 35.50 -52.14 45.77
N THR A 332 36.37 -52.60 44.87
CA THR A 332 37.54 -51.83 44.45
C THR A 332 37.16 -50.57 43.67
N SER A 333 36.15 -50.63 42.80
CA SER A 333 35.62 -49.46 42.09
C SER A 333 35.04 -48.43 43.07
N TRP A 334 34.34 -48.89 44.11
CA TRP A 334 33.86 -48.01 45.18
C TRP A 334 35.01 -47.35 45.96
N LEU A 335 36.04 -48.11 46.37
CA LEU A 335 37.21 -47.56 47.05
C LEU A 335 37.98 -46.54 46.17
N GLN A 336 38.18 -46.85 44.89
CA GLN A 336 38.83 -45.94 43.94
C GLN A 336 38.02 -44.66 43.73
N SER A 337 36.68 -44.77 43.71
CA SER A 337 35.78 -43.63 43.61
C SER A 337 35.84 -42.69 44.81
N LEU A 338 36.26 -43.17 45.99
CA LEU A 338 36.46 -42.32 47.16
C LEU A 338 37.80 -41.59 47.13
N PHE A 339 38.84 -42.21 46.59
CA PHE A 339 40.20 -41.67 46.59
C PHE A 339 40.51 -40.72 45.42
N THR A 340 39.73 -40.78 44.34
CA THR A 340 39.96 -39.96 43.14
C THR A 340 39.46 -38.52 43.35
N PHE A 341 40.33 -37.56 43.62
CA PHE A 341 39.92 -36.15 43.77
C PHE A 341 39.49 -35.53 42.42
N GLU A 342 38.33 -34.88 42.39
CA GLU A 342 37.89 -34.06 41.25
C GLU A 342 38.55 -32.68 41.35
N LEU A 343 39.44 -32.36 40.42
CA LEU A 343 39.91 -30.99 40.24
C LEU A 343 38.77 -30.17 39.61
N PRO A 344 38.41 -29.00 40.16
CA PRO A 344 37.38 -28.13 39.59
C PRO A 344 37.91 -27.47 38.31
N TYR A 345 37.88 -28.20 37.21
CA TYR A 345 38.18 -27.67 35.89
C TYR A 345 36.91 -27.11 35.26
N ALA A 346 37.00 -25.90 34.70
CA ALA A 346 35.92 -25.30 33.94
C ALA A 346 35.93 -25.86 32.51
N TYR A 347 35.14 -26.89 32.28
CA TYR A 347 35.04 -27.52 30.96
C TYR A 347 34.22 -26.64 30.01
N SER A 348 34.75 -26.35 28.82
CA SER A 348 34.01 -25.65 27.78
C SER A 348 33.29 -26.63 26.86
N ALA A 349 32.21 -26.17 26.21
CA ALA A 349 31.51 -26.94 25.18
C ALA A 349 32.40 -27.25 23.96
N ASN A 350 33.39 -26.40 23.69
CA ASN A 350 34.33 -26.54 22.56
C ASN A 350 35.60 -27.32 22.89
N ASP A 351 35.72 -27.81 24.12
CA ASP A 351 36.92 -28.52 24.55
C ASP A 351 36.98 -29.93 23.92
N ARG A 352 38.11 -30.26 23.31
CA ARG A 352 38.26 -31.45 22.45
C ARG A 352 38.24 -32.71 23.32
N LEU A 353 37.28 -33.59 23.06
CA LEU A 353 37.23 -34.91 23.70
C LEU A 353 38.06 -35.89 22.88
N ASP A 354 39.17 -36.37 23.45
CA ASP A 354 39.97 -37.44 22.86
C ASP A 354 39.25 -38.77 23.03
N LEU A 355 38.46 -39.17 22.02
CA LEU A 355 37.69 -40.43 22.01
C LEU A 355 38.57 -41.69 22.16
N ASN A 356 39.87 -41.57 21.89
CA ASN A 356 40.84 -42.66 22.00
C ASN A 356 41.26 -42.93 23.45
N ARG A 357 41.13 -41.95 24.35
CA ARG A 357 41.46 -42.09 25.76
C ARG A 357 40.17 -42.02 26.58
N TYR A 358 39.59 -43.19 26.85
CA TYR A 358 38.37 -43.28 27.65
C TYR A 358 38.71 -43.16 29.14
N GLU A 359 38.50 -41.98 29.73
CA GLU A 359 38.62 -41.73 31.17
C GLU A 359 37.22 -41.56 31.80
N PRO A 360 36.67 -42.58 32.47
CA PRO A 360 35.30 -42.55 32.99
C PRO A 360 35.06 -41.40 33.97
N TYR A 361 36.03 -41.13 34.86
CA TYR A 361 35.90 -40.11 35.90
C TYR A 361 35.92 -38.69 35.34
N GLU A 362 36.66 -38.44 34.27
CA GLU A 362 36.70 -37.15 33.58
C GLU A 362 35.35 -36.86 32.89
N LEU A 363 34.80 -37.86 32.18
CA LEU A 363 33.49 -37.75 31.54
C LEU A 363 32.37 -37.49 32.55
N LEU A 364 32.41 -38.18 33.69
CA LEU A 364 31.47 -37.95 34.80
C LEU A 364 31.59 -36.53 35.35
N ALA A 365 32.80 -36.09 35.69
CA ALA A 365 33.04 -34.74 36.21
C ALA A 365 32.58 -33.65 35.23
N ARG A 366 32.84 -33.84 33.93
CA ARG A 366 32.40 -32.93 32.87
C ARG A 366 30.89 -32.93 32.70
N CYS A 367 30.23 -34.09 32.77
CA CYS A 367 28.78 -34.17 32.76
C CYS A 367 28.17 -33.41 33.95
N ARG A 368 28.73 -33.59 35.15
CA ARG A 368 28.32 -32.86 36.36
C ARG A 368 28.48 -31.35 36.20
N HIS A 369 29.58 -30.90 35.61
CA HIS A 369 29.82 -29.50 35.33
C HIS A 369 28.73 -28.90 34.42
N PHE A 370 28.39 -29.56 33.31
CA PHE A 370 27.34 -29.09 32.40
C PHE A 370 25.95 -29.09 33.05
N VAL A 371 25.62 -30.09 33.88
CA VAL A 371 24.36 -30.11 34.64
C VAL A 371 24.30 -28.97 35.65
N GLN A 372 25.40 -28.64 36.33
CA GLN A 372 25.47 -27.49 37.25
C GLN A 372 25.30 -26.15 36.52
N GLN A 373 25.82 -26.04 35.29
CA GLN A 373 25.63 -24.87 34.42
C GLN A 373 24.24 -24.79 33.78
N ARG A 374 23.37 -25.79 34.01
CA ARG A 374 22.05 -25.93 33.37
C ARG A 374 22.08 -26.16 31.86
N ASP A 375 23.24 -26.55 31.33
CA ASP A 375 23.36 -26.97 29.93
C ASP A 375 23.08 -28.47 29.80
N LEU A 376 21.80 -28.80 29.79
CA LEU A 376 21.35 -30.19 29.68
C LEU A 376 21.71 -30.82 28.32
N LEU A 377 21.85 -30.02 27.25
CA LEU A 377 22.16 -30.53 25.92
C LEU A 377 23.58 -31.10 25.89
N ASN A 378 24.56 -30.31 26.36
CA ASN A 378 25.94 -30.77 26.44
C ASN A 378 26.12 -31.87 27.50
N ALA A 379 25.37 -31.82 28.60
CA ALA A 379 25.32 -32.90 29.58
C ALA A 379 24.87 -34.23 28.97
N VAL A 380 23.78 -34.23 28.18
CA VAL A 380 23.28 -35.42 27.47
C VAL A 380 24.29 -35.94 26.46
N ARG A 381 24.99 -35.07 25.72
CA ARG A 381 26.05 -35.47 24.78
C ARG A 381 27.19 -36.20 25.49
N VAL A 382 27.71 -35.64 26.58
CA VAL A 382 28.77 -36.29 27.38
C VAL A 382 28.26 -37.57 28.03
N ALA A 383 27.02 -37.57 28.54
CA ALA A 383 26.42 -38.76 29.15
C ALA A 383 26.24 -39.93 28.16
N ASN A 384 25.95 -39.65 26.88
CA ASN A 384 25.90 -40.70 25.83
C ASN A 384 27.27 -41.33 25.55
N LEU A 385 28.38 -40.69 25.92
CA LEU A 385 29.74 -41.22 25.73
C LEU A 385 30.16 -42.16 26.87
N ILE A 386 29.45 -42.13 28.00
CA ILE A 386 29.70 -43.02 29.14
C ILE A 386 29.34 -44.45 28.73
N ARG A 387 30.19 -45.41 29.08
CA ARG A 387 30.06 -46.85 28.81
C ARG A 387 30.15 -47.65 30.11
N GLY A 388 29.74 -48.92 30.07
CA GLY A 388 29.77 -49.81 31.23
C GLY A 388 28.52 -49.72 32.09
N GLN A 389 28.65 -50.21 33.32
CA GLN A 389 27.55 -50.22 34.29
C GLN A 389 27.05 -48.81 34.65
N SER A 390 27.95 -47.83 34.63
CA SER A 390 27.61 -46.42 34.86
C SER A 390 26.64 -45.89 33.79
N ALA A 391 26.76 -46.32 32.54
CA ALA A 391 25.86 -45.94 31.44
C ALA A 391 24.44 -46.48 31.66
N HIS A 392 24.30 -47.69 32.19
CA HIS A 392 22.99 -48.25 32.56
C HIS A 392 22.32 -47.44 33.68
N ILE A 393 23.08 -46.98 34.67
CA ILE A 393 22.53 -46.12 35.73
C ILE A 393 22.09 -44.77 35.16
N PHE A 394 22.85 -44.23 34.20
CA PHE A 394 22.47 -43.02 33.49
C PHE A 394 21.32 -43.20 32.51
N SER A 395 21.02 -44.41 32.01
CA SER A 395 20.07 -44.59 30.92
C SER A 395 18.68 -44.07 31.24
N ASP A 396 18.24 -44.19 32.49
CA ASP A 396 16.92 -43.71 32.90
C ASP A 396 16.89 -42.19 33.03
N TRP A 397 17.93 -41.60 33.61
CA TRP A 397 18.06 -40.14 33.66
C TRP A 397 18.19 -39.55 32.26
N LEU A 398 18.91 -40.23 31.36
CA LEU A 398 19.16 -39.84 29.99
C LEU A 398 17.88 -39.87 29.14
N LYS A 399 17.02 -40.88 29.32
CA LYS A 399 15.69 -40.94 28.68
C LYS A 399 14.84 -39.74 29.09
N ASP A 400 14.81 -39.44 30.39
CA ASP A 400 14.02 -38.32 30.92
C ASP A 400 14.60 -36.95 30.50
N ALA A 401 15.93 -36.84 30.41
CA ALA A 401 16.62 -35.66 29.90
C ALA A 401 16.32 -35.41 28.42
N LYS A 402 16.39 -36.45 27.59
CA LYS A 402 16.04 -36.38 26.15
C LYS A 402 14.58 -35.97 25.98
N PHE A 403 13.68 -36.60 26.73
CA PHE A 403 12.26 -36.26 26.70
C PHE A 403 11.99 -34.80 27.09
N HIS A 404 12.66 -34.28 28.12
CA HIS A 404 12.57 -32.86 28.49
C HIS A 404 13.04 -31.95 27.34
N LEU A 405 14.20 -32.27 26.73
CA LEU A 405 14.76 -31.49 25.64
C LEU A 405 13.90 -31.53 24.38
N GLU A 406 13.29 -32.67 24.05
CA GLU A 406 12.35 -32.82 22.94
C GLU A 406 11.13 -31.92 23.13
N VAL A 407 10.49 -31.98 24.30
CA VAL A 407 9.33 -31.13 24.62
C VAL A 407 9.73 -29.66 24.59
N ARG A 408 10.87 -29.30 25.21
CA ARG A 408 11.37 -27.93 25.21
C ARG A 408 11.60 -27.41 23.79
N LEU A 409 12.26 -28.21 22.93
CA LEU A 409 12.51 -27.86 21.54
C LEU A 409 11.23 -27.61 20.76
N LEU A 410 10.23 -28.48 20.91
CA LEU A 410 8.94 -28.32 20.24
C LEU A 410 8.23 -27.03 20.67
N VAL A 411 8.29 -26.71 21.96
CA VAL A 411 7.70 -25.47 22.51
C VAL A 411 8.46 -24.24 22.04
N GLU A 412 9.79 -24.27 22.02
CA GLU A 412 10.62 -23.18 21.48
C GLU A 412 10.38 -22.98 19.98
N LEU A 413 10.14 -24.05 19.23
CA LEU A 413 9.81 -24.00 17.81
C LEU A 413 8.44 -23.35 17.56
N LEU A 414 7.42 -23.72 18.35
CA LEU A 414 6.10 -23.06 18.31
C LEU A 414 6.19 -21.60 18.74
N LEU A 415 7.02 -21.28 19.73
CA LEU A 415 7.27 -19.91 20.18
C LEU A 415 7.92 -19.09 19.06
N ALA A 416 8.97 -19.60 18.41
CA ALA A 416 9.63 -18.94 17.28
C ALA A 416 8.66 -18.76 16.09
N HIS A 417 7.83 -19.76 15.80
CA HIS A 417 6.76 -19.64 14.81
C HIS A 417 5.76 -18.53 15.18
N SER A 418 5.33 -18.45 16.44
CA SER A 418 4.43 -17.40 16.90
C SER A 418 5.03 -16.00 16.76
N GLN A 419 6.33 -15.84 17.01
CA GLN A 419 7.04 -14.57 16.83
C GLN A 419 7.15 -14.21 15.35
N ALA A 420 7.53 -15.17 14.50
CA ALA A 420 7.61 -14.96 13.06
C ALA A 420 6.23 -14.60 12.46
N SER A 421 5.17 -15.30 12.88
CA SER A 421 3.80 -15.01 12.46
C SER A 421 3.32 -13.64 12.97
N GLY A 422 3.68 -13.28 14.21
CA GLY A 422 3.44 -11.95 14.77
C GLY A 422 4.08 -10.83 13.94
N ILE A 423 5.35 -10.99 13.55
CA ILE A 423 6.06 -10.03 12.69
C ILE A 423 5.42 -9.94 11.30
N ARG A 424 5.05 -11.09 10.70
CA ARG A 424 4.39 -11.14 9.39
C ARG A 424 3.06 -10.41 9.36
N THR A 425 2.31 -10.44 10.46
CA THR A 425 0.98 -9.81 10.55
C THR A 425 1.05 -8.32 10.89
N SER A 426 2.12 -7.86 11.55
CA SER A 426 2.31 -6.44 11.89
C SER A 426 2.83 -5.58 10.74
N TYR A 427 3.66 -6.16 9.85
CA TYR A 427 4.20 -5.48 8.67
C TYR A 427 3.41 -5.85 7.41
#